data_AF-A0A821IGX6-F1
#
_entry.id   AF-A0A821IGX6-F1
#
_cell.length_a   1.000
_cell.length_b   1.000
_cell.length_c   1.000
_cell.angle_alpha   90.00
_cell.angle_beta   90.00
_cell.angle_gamma   90.00
#
_symmetry.space_group_name_H-M   'P 1'
#
loop_
_entity.id
_entity.type
_entity.pdbx_description
1 polymer ?
#
loop_
_entity_poly.entity_id
_entity_poly.type
_entity_poly.pdbx_seq_one_letter_code
_entity_poly.pdbx_strand_id
1 'polypeptide(L)'
;HAYYADKILDITRNINVVPIVWQDVWDEKVQLPPDTIIQVWKDTSDSSAFDGWASYLNQAANEGYNVILSSPWYINYISYGKYNTDTSVMNLEFFKYYEIEPLRQFTGSEEAKKRILGGEACLWAEFVDGTNLLPRFWPKASAVAERLWSAASVNNSEDAQFRLDVHRCRLLRRGIPAQPILTGYCGNYELGMPESMINDPAFNYETSTTINSTTISTQSSTTSYLSNSAPSIIVSISANLIIIMGITLTAFSF
;
A
#
# COMPACT_ATOMS: atom_id res chain seq x y z
N HIS A 1 -14.45 -1.69 26.05
CA HIS A 1 -14.05 -1.14 24.75
C HIS A 1 -15.29 -0.92 23.87
N ALA A 2 -16.13 -1.94 23.65
CA ALA A 2 -17.45 -1.82 23.02
C ALA A 2 -18.31 -0.57 23.33
N TYR A 3 -18.55 -0.23 24.62
CA TYR A 3 -19.36 0.96 24.98
C TYR A 3 -18.80 2.28 24.39
N TYR A 4 -17.48 2.41 24.36
CA TYR A 4 -16.83 3.60 23.82
C TYR A 4 -16.98 3.66 22.29
N ALA A 5 -16.74 2.53 21.60
CA ALA A 5 -16.88 2.44 20.16
C ALA A 5 -18.31 2.78 19.72
N ASP A 6 -19.32 2.27 20.44
CA ASP A 6 -20.74 2.57 20.19
C ASP A 6 -21.03 4.09 20.26
N LYS A 7 -20.50 4.80 21.26
CA LYS A 7 -20.66 6.26 21.38
C LYS A 7 -20.00 7.05 20.27
N ILE A 8 -18.83 6.61 19.79
CA ILE A 8 -18.19 7.25 18.64
C ILE A 8 -19.00 7.00 17.36
N LEU A 9 -19.50 5.79 17.16
CA LEU A 9 -20.31 5.43 16.00
C LEU A 9 -21.64 6.20 15.97
N ASP A 10 -22.24 6.48 17.13
CA ASP A 10 -23.41 7.37 17.23
C ASP A 10 -23.10 8.80 16.78
N ILE A 11 -21.92 9.32 17.13
CA ILE A 11 -21.48 10.65 16.69
C ILE A 11 -21.26 10.67 15.18
N THR A 12 -20.62 9.64 14.59
CA THR A 12 -20.37 9.58 13.15
C THR A 12 -21.67 9.51 12.35
N ARG A 13 -22.68 8.77 12.85
CA ARG A 13 -24.03 8.74 12.28
C ARG A 13 -24.68 10.13 12.26
N ASN A 14 -24.56 10.88 13.36
CA ASN A 14 -25.16 12.22 13.47
C ASN A 14 -24.54 13.26 12.52
N ILE A 15 -23.29 13.06 12.09
CA ILE A 15 -22.60 13.94 11.13
C ILE A 15 -22.58 13.37 9.70
N ASN A 16 -23.31 12.28 9.44
CA ASN A 16 -23.48 11.65 8.13
C ASN A 16 -22.15 11.28 7.43
N VAL A 17 -21.22 10.68 8.19
CA VAL A 17 -19.96 10.13 7.67
C VAL A 17 -19.92 8.62 7.81
N VAL A 18 -19.32 7.94 6.83
CA VAL A 18 -19.12 6.49 6.85
C VAL A 18 -17.87 6.17 7.67
N PRO A 19 -17.97 5.41 8.78
CA PRO A 19 -16.81 5.04 9.56
C PRO A 19 -16.01 3.90 8.90
N ILE A 20 -14.69 4.01 8.97
CA ILE A 20 -13.76 2.90 8.75
C ILE A 20 -13.23 2.47 10.12
N VAL A 21 -13.35 1.19 10.46
CA VAL A 21 -12.90 0.64 11.74
C VAL A 21 -11.93 -0.51 11.51
N TRP A 22 -10.93 -0.62 12.39
CA TRP A 22 -10.15 -1.86 12.49
C TRP A 22 -11.06 -3.02 12.91
N GLN A 23 -10.70 -4.23 12.48
CA GLN A 23 -11.51 -5.43 12.73
C GLN A 23 -11.83 -5.70 14.20
N ASP A 24 -11.06 -5.18 15.17
CA ASP A 24 -11.29 -5.38 16.61
C ASP A 24 -12.70 -4.97 17.06
N VAL A 25 -13.22 -3.87 16.51
CA VAL A 25 -14.58 -3.39 16.84
C VAL A 25 -15.64 -4.39 16.38
N TRP A 26 -15.41 -5.04 15.24
CA TRP A 26 -16.28 -6.08 14.69
C TRP A 26 -16.08 -7.42 15.42
N ASP A 27 -14.85 -7.79 15.75
CA ASP A 27 -14.52 -9.00 16.53
C ASP A 27 -15.22 -8.99 17.90
N GLU A 28 -15.28 -7.81 18.55
CA GLU A 28 -15.99 -7.58 19.82
C GLU A 28 -17.52 -7.57 19.71
N LYS A 29 -18.09 -7.76 18.52
CA LYS A 29 -19.54 -7.78 18.25
C LYS A 29 -20.25 -6.47 18.63
N VAL A 30 -19.58 -5.34 18.44
CA VAL A 30 -20.20 -4.01 18.55
C VAL A 30 -21.26 -3.86 17.45
N GLN A 31 -22.37 -3.17 17.74
CA GLN A 31 -23.42 -2.92 16.75
C GLN A 31 -22.97 -1.88 15.74
N LEU A 32 -22.48 -2.36 14.59
CA LEU A 32 -21.99 -1.50 13.52
C LEU A 32 -23.15 -1.01 12.63
N PRO A 33 -23.12 0.26 12.19
CA PRO A 33 -23.90 0.70 11.04
C PRO A 33 -23.69 -0.22 9.81
N PRO A 34 -24.73 -0.54 9.01
CA PRO A 34 -24.59 -1.45 7.87
C PRO A 34 -23.61 -0.99 6.77
N ASP A 35 -23.35 0.31 6.69
CA ASP A 35 -22.44 0.95 5.74
C ASP A 35 -20.98 1.03 6.23
N THR A 36 -20.73 0.64 7.49
CA THR A 36 -19.38 0.62 8.09
C THR A 36 -18.41 -0.21 7.24
N ILE A 37 -17.22 0.32 7.05
CA ILE A 37 -16.13 -0.38 6.37
C ILE A 37 -15.20 -0.99 7.42
N ILE A 38 -14.96 -2.30 7.32
CA ILE A 38 -14.08 -3.04 8.20
C ILE A 38 -12.72 -3.20 7.55
N GLN A 39 -11.66 -2.81 8.26
CA GLN A 39 -10.28 -3.02 7.83
C GLN A 39 -9.69 -4.25 8.52
N VAL A 40 -9.49 -5.31 7.73
CA VAL A 40 -8.92 -6.59 8.18
C VAL A 40 -7.41 -6.49 8.24
N TRP A 41 -6.84 -6.73 9.42
CA TRP A 41 -5.42 -6.53 9.71
C TRP A 41 -4.77 -7.70 10.44
N LYS A 42 -5.54 -8.55 11.14
CA LYS A 42 -5.03 -9.73 11.85
C LYS A 42 -4.79 -10.88 10.90
N ASP A 43 -3.71 -11.61 11.15
CA ASP A 43 -3.40 -12.87 10.50
C ASP A 43 -2.59 -13.79 11.42
N THR A 44 -2.64 -15.09 11.13
CA THR A 44 -1.81 -16.12 11.76
C THR A 44 -0.31 -15.81 11.78
N SER A 45 0.19 -15.04 10.83
CA SER A 45 1.60 -14.62 10.78
C SER A 45 1.99 -13.63 11.89
N ASP A 46 1.03 -12.89 12.45
CA ASP A 46 1.25 -11.98 13.58
C ASP A 46 1.09 -12.70 14.93
N SER A 47 0.13 -13.62 15.04
CA SER A 47 -0.16 -14.35 16.27
C SER A 47 -0.87 -15.66 15.96
N SER A 48 -0.44 -16.74 16.62
CA SER A 48 -1.11 -18.05 16.54
C SER A 48 -2.52 -18.06 17.14
N ALA A 49 -2.91 -16.99 17.84
CA ALA A 49 -4.27 -16.82 18.36
C ALA A 49 -5.25 -16.26 17.33
N PHE A 50 -4.77 -15.79 16.17
CA PHE A 50 -5.61 -15.25 15.10
C PHE A 50 -5.89 -16.30 14.04
N ASP A 51 -7.03 -16.16 13.36
CA ASP A 51 -7.31 -16.88 12.13
C ASP A 51 -6.56 -16.22 10.94
N GLY A 52 -6.51 -16.92 9.81
CA GLY A 52 -5.92 -16.35 8.60
C GLY A 52 -6.75 -15.17 8.06
N TRP A 53 -6.09 -14.16 7.50
CA TRP A 53 -6.77 -12.95 6.97
C TRP A 53 -7.91 -13.27 6.00
N ALA A 54 -7.78 -14.35 5.21
CA ALA A 54 -8.81 -14.78 4.26
C ALA A 54 -10.10 -15.23 4.97
N SER A 55 -9.99 -15.80 6.17
CA SER A 55 -11.14 -16.18 6.99
C SER A 55 -11.95 -14.96 7.41
N TYR A 56 -11.26 -13.95 7.98
CA TYR A 56 -11.90 -12.69 8.40
C TYR A 56 -12.53 -11.94 7.23
N LEU A 57 -11.83 -11.86 6.10
CA LEU A 57 -12.33 -11.20 4.89
C LEU A 57 -13.60 -11.90 4.36
N ASN A 58 -13.62 -13.23 4.32
CA ASN A 58 -14.81 -13.99 3.96
C ASN A 58 -15.97 -13.73 4.90
N GLN A 59 -15.72 -13.79 6.22
CA GLN A 59 -16.76 -13.66 7.22
C GLN A 59 -17.39 -12.25 7.19
N ALA A 60 -16.58 -11.19 7.25
CA ALA A 60 -17.07 -9.81 7.25
C ALA A 60 -17.88 -9.47 5.99
N ALA A 61 -17.41 -9.90 4.81
CA ALA A 61 -18.12 -9.68 3.55
C ALA A 61 -19.44 -10.45 3.48
N ASN A 62 -19.48 -11.70 3.95
CA ASN A 62 -20.70 -12.51 3.99
C ASN A 62 -21.71 -12.04 5.04
N GLU A 63 -21.26 -11.39 6.11
CA GLU A 63 -22.11 -10.69 7.08
C GLU A 63 -22.68 -9.38 6.54
N GLY A 64 -22.24 -8.94 5.36
CA GLY A 64 -22.81 -7.79 4.65
C GLY A 64 -22.05 -6.47 4.83
N TYR A 65 -20.87 -6.49 5.44
CA TYR A 65 -20.03 -5.30 5.58
C TYR A 65 -19.12 -5.08 4.38
N ASN A 66 -18.78 -3.81 4.14
CA ASN A 66 -17.71 -3.47 3.21
C ASN A 66 -16.36 -3.74 3.87
N VAL A 67 -15.37 -4.23 3.11
CA VAL A 67 -14.09 -4.70 3.64
C VAL A 67 -12.92 -4.12 2.88
N ILE A 68 -11.90 -3.69 3.62
CA ILE A 68 -10.57 -3.32 3.13
C ILE A 68 -9.55 -4.30 3.74
N LEU A 69 -8.68 -4.87 2.91
CA LEU A 69 -7.63 -5.79 3.35
C LEU A 69 -6.31 -5.05 3.58
N SER A 70 -5.66 -5.27 4.72
CA SER A 70 -4.31 -4.74 4.99
C SER A 70 -3.35 -5.75 5.60
N SER A 71 -3.88 -6.81 6.21
CA SER A 71 -3.10 -7.80 6.95
C SER A 71 -1.85 -8.35 6.24
N PRO A 72 -1.90 -8.83 4.97
CA PRO A 72 -0.70 -9.36 4.33
C PRO A 72 0.28 -8.27 3.83
N TRP A 73 -0.08 -6.98 3.95
CA TRP A 73 0.65 -5.85 3.37
C TRP A 73 1.24 -4.90 4.43
N TYR A 74 1.71 -5.47 5.54
CA TYR A 74 2.49 -4.75 6.54
C TYR A 74 3.95 -4.59 6.08
N ILE A 75 4.25 -3.42 5.50
CA ILE A 75 5.54 -3.04 4.92
C ILE A 75 6.58 -2.70 6.01
N ASN A 76 6.11 -2.36 7.22
CA ASN A 76 6.98 -2.16 8.39
C ASN A 76 7.72 -3.43 8.80
N TYR A 77 7.16 -4.62 8.53
CA TYR A 77 7.83 -5.89 8.77
C TYR A 77 8.85 -6.19 7.67
N ILE A 78 10.07 -5.71 7.88
CA ILE A 78 11.18 -5.95 6.99
C ILE A 78 11.70 -7.38 7.16
N SER A 79 12.02 -8.04 6.03
CA SER A 79 12.73 -9.31 6.01
C SER A 79 13.83 -9.28 4.96
N TYR A 80 14.84 -10.14 5.12
CA TYR A 80 15.90 -10.26 4.13
C TYR A 80 15.37 -10.94 2.87
N GLY A 81 15.52 -10.29 1.71
CA GLY A 81 15.29 -10.92 0.41
C GLY A 81 16.34 -12.00 0.17
N LYS A 82 15.93 -13.27 0.13
CA LYS A 82 16.86 -14.39 -0.02
C LYS A 82 17.07 -14.72 -1.49
N TYR A 83 18.29 -14.51 -1.97
CA TYR A 83 18.76 -15.12 -3.21
C TYR A 83 19.02 -16.61 -2.92
N ASN A 84 18.17 -17.51 -3.44
CA ASN A 84 18.47 -18.94 -3.37
C ASN A 84 19.35 -19.32 -4.57
N THR A 85 20.51 -19.91 -4.32
CA THR A 85 21.42 -20.37 -5.38
C THR A 85 21.05 -21.75 -5.92
N ASP A 86 20.24 -22.53 -5.19
CA ASP A 86 19.90 -23.92 -5.53
C ASP A 86 18.56 -24.06 -6.26
N THR A 87 17.72 -23.02 -6.22
CA THR A 87 16.51 -22.90 -7.03
C THR A 87 16.54 -21.54 -7.70
N SER A 88 16.31 -21.47 -9.00
CA SER A 88 16.14 -20.22 -9.77
C SER A 88 15.02 -19.28 -9.27
N VAL A 89 14.40 -19.60 -8.13
CA VAL A 89 13.39 -18.81 -7.43
C VAL A 89 14.09 -17.85 -6.48
N MET A 90 14.13 -16.58 -6.89
CA MET A 90 14.61 -15.48 -6.06
C MET A 90 13.52 -15.13 -5.06
N ASN A 91 13.65 -15.48 -3.78
CA ASN A 91 12.63 -15.13 -2.78
C ASN A 91 12.85 -13.68 -2.32
N LEU A 92 12.51 -12.74 -3.20
CA LEU A 92 12.51 -11.32 -2.89
C LEU A 92 11.35 -11.01 -1.96
N GLU A 93 11.60 -10.10 -1.02
CA GLU A 93 10.56 -9.54 -0.15
C GLU A 93 9.37 -8.97 -0.95
N PHE A 94 9.61 -8.56 -2.21
CA PHE A 94 8.57 -8.18 -3.17
C PHE A 94 7.51 -9.27 -3.41
N PHE A 95 7.91 -10.54 -3.57
CA PHE A 95 6.99 -11.64 -3.89
C PHE A 95 5.94 -11.85 -2.79
N LYS A 96 6.35 -11.69 -1.52
CA LYS A 96 5.44 -11.74 -0.36
C LYS A 96 4.21 -10.84 -0.54
N TYR A 97 4.38 -9.65 -1.11
CA TYR A 97 3.29 -8.68 -1.27
C TYR A 97 2.52 -8.88 -2.58
N TYR A 98 3.24 -9.22 -3.67
CA TYR A 98 2.67 -9.33 -5.01
C TYR A 98 1.84 -10.60 -5.24
N GLU A 99 2.22 -11.71 -4.59
CA GLU A 99 1.57 -13.03 -4.75
C GLU A 99 0.25 -13.17 -4.02
N ILE A 100 -0.06 -12.21 -3.13
CA ILE A 100 -1.34 -12.11 -2.45
C ILE A 100 -2.43 -11.90 -3.48
N GLU A 101 -3.36 -12.84 -3.57
CA GLU A 101 -4.59 -12.69 -4.34
C GLU A 101 -5.77 -12.68 -3.37
N PRO A 102 -6.31 -11.49 -3.01
CA PRO A 102 -7.33 -11.35 -1.96
C PRO A 102 -8.57 -12.22 -2.18
N LEU A 103 -8.91 -12.50 -3.45
CA LEU A 103 -10.11 -13.25 -3.80
C LEU A 103 -9.87 -14.75 -4.02
N ARG A 104 -8.62 -15.24 -3.91
CA ARG A 104 -8.26 -16.64 -4.22
C ARG A 104 -9.01 -17.65 -3.34
N GLN A 105 -9.19 -17.30 -2.07
CA GLN A 105 -9.84 -18.15 -1.06
C GLN A 105 -11.24 -17.64 -0.70
N PHE A 106 -11.83 -16.77 -1.52
CA PHE A 106 -13.15 -16.23 -1.25
C PHE A 106 -14.24 -17.27 -1.57
N THR A 107 -15.12 -17.54 -0.60
CA THR A 107 -16.17 -18.58 -0.69
C THR A 107 -17.59 -18.01 -0.62
N GLY A 108 -17.75 -16.68 -0.59
CA GLY A 108 -19.04 -15.99 -0.57
C GLY A 108 -19.73 -15.85 -1.93
N SER A 109 -20.92 -15.24 -1.94
CA SER A 109 -21.63 -14.93 -3.18
C SER A 109 -20.96 -13.82 -3.99
N GLU A 110 -21.32 -13.65 -5.27
CA GLU A 110 -20.80 -12.53 -6.08
C GLU A 110 -21.23 -11.16 -5.53
N GLU A 111 -22.35 -11.08 -4.81
CA GLU A 111 -22.77 -9.89 -4.08
C GLU A 111 -21.88 -9.62 -2.87
N ALA A 112 -21.52 -10.64 -2.09
CA ALA A 112 -20.60 -10.51 -0.97
C ALA A 112 -19.20 -10.10 -1.47
N LYS A 113 -18.76 -10.67 -2.61
CA LYS A 113 -17.49 -10.33 -3.25
C LYS A 113 -17.37 -8.84 -3.62
N LYS A 114 -18.48 -8.22 -4.07
CA LYS A 114 -18.53 -6.77 -4.38
C LYS A 114 -18.32 -5.87 -3.15
N ARG A 115 -18.41 -6.42 -1.94
CA ARG A 115 -18.15 -5.69 -0.70
C ARG A 115 -16.67 -5.58 -0.37
N ILE A 116 -15.81 -6.31 -1.07
CA ILE A 116 -14.36 -6.20 -0.94
C ILE A 116 -13.92 -5.01 -1.78
N LEU A 117 -13.63 -3.89 -1.11
CA LEU A 117 -13.37 -2.61 -1.76
C LEU A 117 -11.94 -2.47 -2.29
N GLY A 118 -11.01 -3.25 -1.74
CA GLY A 118 -9.58 -3.19 -2.07
C GLY A 118 -8.73 -3.43 -0.84
N GLY A 119 -7.67 -2.64 -0.69
CA GLY A 119 -6.77 -2.78 0.44
C GLY A 119 -5.74 -1.69 0.59
N GLU A 120 -4.92 -1.82 1.63
CA GLU A 120 -3.94 -0.82 2.03
C GLU A 120 -2.59 -1.47 2.36
N ALA A 121 -1.51 -0.82 1.91
CA ALA A 121 -0.16 -1.14 2.34
C ALA A 121 0.16 -0.31 3.59
N CYS A 122 0.40 -0.98 4.73
CA CYS A 122 0.60 -0.32 6.01
C CYS A 122 2.10 -0.17 6.31
N LEU A 123 2.51 1.04 6.70
CA LEU A 123 3.85 1.32 7.19
C LEU A 123 3.75 1.95 8.59
N TRP A 124 3.67 1.09 9.61
CA TRP A 124 3.68 1.55 10.99
C TRP A 124 5.03 2.19 11.37
N ALA A 125 4.94 3.21 12.23
CA ALA A 125 6.00 4.19 12.42
C ALA A 125 6.94 3.90 13.61
N GLU A 126 6.87 2.73 14.25
CA GLU A 126 7.70 2.39 15.41
C GLU A 126 9.21 2.47 15.08
N PHE A 127 9.56 2.11 13.85
CA PHE A 127 10.94 2.12 13.35
C PHE A 127 11.08 2.90 12.03
N VAL A 128 10.16 3.84 11.78
CA VAL A 128 10.12 4.63 10.55
C VAL A 128 10.01 6.11 10.86
N ASP A 129 10.89 6.89 10.23
CA ASP A 129 10.88 8.35 10.32
C ASP A 129 11.36 8.97 9.00
N GLY A 130 11.60 10.29 9.00
CA GLY A 130 12.09 11.02 7.82
C GLY A 130 13.42 10.52 7.25
N THR A 131 14.19 9.71 8.00
CA THR A 131 15.48 9.17 7.53
C THR A 131 15.32 7.93 6.65
N ASN A 132 14.22 7.18 6.79
CA ASN A 132 14.09 5.86 6.17
C ASN A 132 12.71 5.56 5.55
N LEU A 133 11.73 6.47 5.67
CA LEU A 133 10.37 6.27 5.17
C LEU A 133 10.32 5.91 3.68
N LEU A 134 10.91 6.76 2.82
CA LEU A 134 10.85 6.60 1.38
C LEU A 134 11.54 5.33 0.86
N PRO A 135 12.80 5.02 1.25
CA PRO A 135 13.44 3.79 0.79
C PRO A 135 12.79 2.53 1.36
N ARG A 136 12.21 2.58 2.56
CA ARG A 136 11.49 1.42 3.11
C ARG A 136 10.17 1.17 2.40
N PHE A 137 9.43 2.23 2.07
CA PHE A 137 8.11 2.12 1.44
C PHE A 137 8.21 1.79 -0.05
N TRP A 138 9.10 2.47 -0.78
CA TRP A 138 9.26 2.30 -2.22
C TRP A 138 10.48 1.44 -2.58
N PRO A 139 10.34 0.46 -3.49
CA PRO A 139 9.20 0.20 -4.36
C PRO A 139 8.24 -0.88 -3.83
N LYS A 140 8.36 -1.33 -2.56
CA LYS A 140 7.53 -2.40 -1.99
C LYS A 140 6.03 -2.12 -2.12
N ALA A 141 5.60 -0.90 -1.82
CA ALA A 141 4.21 -0.49 -1.94
C ALA A 141 3.68 -0.54 -3.39
N SER A 142 4.56 -0.41 -4.40
CA SER A 142 4.17 -0.55 -5.81
C SER A 142 3.73 -1.98 -6.16
N ALA A 143 4.21 -3.00 -5.41
CA ALA A 143 3.75 -4.37 -5.54
C ALA A 143 2.26 -4.50 -5.18
N VAL A 144 1.91 -3.90 -4.04
CA VAL A 144 0.52 -3.84 -3.54
C VAL A 144 -0.34 -3.04 -4.50
N ALA A 145 0.18 -1.91 -4.99
CA ALA A 145 -0.52 -1.07 -5.96
C ALA A 145 -0.85 -1.85 -7.25
N GLU A 146 0.10 -2.62 -7.80
CA GLU A 146 -0.16 -3.42 -9.00
C GLU A 146 -1.21 -4.51 -8.76
N ARG A 147 -1.17 -5.17 -7.60
CA ARG A 147 -2.19 -6.17 -7.21
C ARG A 147 -3.58 -5.57 -7.07
N LEU A 148 -3.68 -4.37 -6.51
CA LEU A 148 -4.97 -3.70 -6.29
C LEU A 148 -5.52 -3.05 -7.57
N TRP A 149 -4.67 -2.71 -8.54
CA TRP A 149 -5.07 -2.05 -9.78
C TRP A 149 -5.27 -2.99 -10.97
N SER A 150 -4.39 -3.98 -11.12
CA SER A 150 -4.34 -4.84 -12.31
C SER A 150 -5.39 -5.95 -12.25
N ALA A 151 -5.70 -6.54 -13.41
CA ALA A 151 -6.53 -7.73 -13.47
C ALA A 151 -5.90 -8.88 -12.68
N ALA A 152 -6.72 -9.73 -12.05
CA ALA A 152 -6.26 -10.88 -11.27
C ALA A 152 -5.37 -11.86 -12.08
N SER A 153 -5.50 -11.87 -13.41
CA SER A 153 -4.66 -12.64 -14.33
C SER A 153 -3.22 -12.12 -14.45
N VAL A 154 -2.95 -10.87 -14.05
CA VAL A 154 -1.61 -10.29 -13.96
C VAL A 154 -1.00 -10.74 -12.63
N ASN A 155 -0.36 -11.90 -12.64
CA ASN A 155 0.14 -12.55 -11.42
C ASN A 155 1.49 -13.26 -11.59
N ASN A 156 2.17 -13.06 -12.72
CA ASN A 156 3.50 -13.61 -12.94
C ASN A 156 4.54 -12.76 -12.18
N SER A 157 5.00 -13.27 -11.03
CA SER A 157 6.02 -12.63 -10.19
C SER A 157 7.36 -12.46 -10.92
N GLU A 158 7.73 -13.40 -11.79
CA GLU A 158 9.00 -13.38 -12.52
C GLU A 158 9.06 -12.28 -13.58
N ASP A 159 7.93 -11.97 -14.22
CA ASP A 159 7.81 -10.82 -15.12
C ASP A 159 7.72 -9.51 -14.33
N ALA A 160 6.91 -9.51 -13.25
CA ALA A 160 6.63 -8.32 -12.47
C ALA A 160 7.87 -7.70 -11.82
N GLN A 161 8.82 -8.51 -11.33
CA GLN A 161 10.08 -8.01 -10.77
C GLN A 161 10.87 -7.15 -11.76
N PHE A 162 10.93 -7.52 -13.05
CA PHE A 162 11.71 -6.76 -14.04
C PHE A 162 11.01 -5.45 -14.38
N ARG A 163 9.67 -5.47 -14.54
CA ARG A 163 8.88 -4.25 -14.72
C ARG A 163 8.97 -3.33 -13.49
N LEU A 164 8.99 -3.90 -12.29
CA LEU A 164 9.12 -3.16 -11.05
C LEU A 164 10.50 -2.54 -10.90
N ASP A 165 11.57 -3.22 -11.33
CA ASP A 165 12.93 -2.66 -11.29
C ASP A 165 13.06 -1.45 -12.24
N VAL A 166 12.49 -1.55 -13.45
CA VAL A 166 12.35 -0.39 -14.36
C VAL A 166 11.53 0.73 -13.74
N HIS A 167 10.40 0.40 -13.07
CA HIS A 167 9.60 1.39 -12.35
C HIS A 167 10.37 2.04 -11.19
N ARG A 168 11.18 1.28 -10.45
CA ARG A 168 12.04 1.79 -9.39
C ARG A 168 13.05 2.80 -9.94
N CYS A 169 13.65 2.54 -11.10
CA CYS A 169 14.52 3.52 -11.75
C CYS A 169 13.77 4.80 -12.18
N ARG A 170 12.49 4.68 -12.59
CA ARG A 170 11.63 5.87 -12.81
C ARG A 170 11.37 6.66 -11.54
N LEU A 171 11.15 5.98 -10.40
CA LEU A 171 10.96 6.64 -9.11
C LEU A 171 12.21 7.45 -8.71
N LEU A 172 13.40 6.87 -8.89
CA LEU A 172 14.67 7.57 -8.63
C LEU A 172 14.83 8.82 -9.50
N ARG A 173 14.54 8.73 -10.81
CA ARG A 173 14.58 9.89 -11.72
C ARG A 173 13.58 10.99 -11.33
N ARG A 174 12.52 10.65 -10.61
CA ARG A 174 11.53 11.58 -10.05
C ARG A 174 11.89 12.09 -8.64
N GLY A 175 13.09 11.80 -8.15
CA GLY A 175 13.56 12.23 -6.83
C GLY A 175 13.02 11.41 -5.66
N ILE A 176 12.39 10.25 -5.91
CA ILE A 176 11.93 9.34 -4.86
C ILE A 176 13.04 8.32 -4.61
N PRO A 177 13.69 8.30 -3.44
CA PRO A 177 14.83 7.42 -3.14
C PRO A 177 14.37 5.98 -2.86
N ALA A 178 13.81 5.31 -3.87
CA ALA A 178 13.33 3.94 -3.78
C ALA A 178 14.50 2.93 -3.68
N GLN A 179 14.42 1.98 -2.74
CA GLN A 179 15.45 0.97 -2.54
C GLN A 179 15.53 -0.01 -3.73
N PRO A 180 16.67 -0.66 -3.99
CA PRO A 180 16.76 -1.67 -5.04
C PRO A 180 15.94 -2.93 -4.68
N ILE A 181 15.50 -3.66 -5.71
CA ILE A 181 14.88 -4.99 -5.56
C ILE A 181 15.72 -6.11 -6.20
N LEU A 182 16.58 -5.76 -7.15
CA LEU A 182 17.48 -6.67 -7.87
C LEU A 182 18.92 -6.18 -7.78
N THR A 183 19.86 -7.05 -8.11
CA THR A 183 21.24 -6.62 -8.40
C THR A 183 21.25 -5.90 -9.74
N GLY A 184 21.88 -4.72 -9.79
CA GLY A 184 21.90 -3.90 -10.99
C GLY A 184 22.17 -2.44 -10.70
N TYR A 185 21.92 -1.59 -11.70
CA TYR A 185 22.03 -0.14 -11.59
C TYR A 185 20.94 0.53 -12.42
N CYS A 186 20.61 1.77 -12.08
CA CYS A 186 19.74 2.60 -12.90
C CYS A 186 20.60 3.52 -13.76
N GLY A 187 20.54 3.34 -15.08
CA GLY A 187 21.13 4.28 -16.03
C GLY A 187 20.18 5.43 -16.37
N ASN A 188 20.63 6.27 -17.29
CA ASN A 188 19.86 7.42 -17.80
C ASN A 188 18.85 7.04 -18.90
N TYR A 189 18.65 5.75 -19.16
CA TYR A 189 17.74 5.25 -20.21
C TYR A 189 16.60 4.41 -19.64
N GLU A 190 15.49 4.36 -20.36
CA GLU A 190 14.32 3.52 -20.05
C GLU A 190 14.03 2.60 -21.24
N LEU A 191 13.63 1.35 -20.97
CA LEU A 191 13.26 0.41 -22.03
C LEU A 191 12.06 0.98 -22.80
N GLY A 192 12.22 1.21 -24.11
CA GLY A 192 11.21 1.86 -24.96
C GLY A 192 11.32 3.38 -25.08
N MET A 193 12.30 4.01 -24.43
CA MET A 193 12.60 5.43 -24.59
C MET A 193 13.48 5.67 -25.82
N PRO A 194 13.18 6.68 -26.66
CA PRO A 194 14.05 7.04 -27.78
C PRO A 194 15.41 7.53 -27.28
N GLU A 195 16.46 7.18 -28.01
CA GLU A 195 17.87 7.47 -27.66
C GLU A 195 18.12 8.97 -27.44
N SER A 196 17.36 9.83 -28.12
CA SER A 196 17.41 11.29 -27.98
C SER A 196 17.03 11.80 -26.59
N MET A 197 16.25 11.06 -25.81
CA MET A 197 15.83 11.44 -24.47
C MET A 197 16.82 11.01 -23.38
N ILE A 198 17.84 10.19 -23.72
CA ILE A 198 18.84 9.71 -22.75
C ILE A 198 19.69 10.88 -22.20
N ASN A 199 19.83 11.95 -22.99
CA ASN A 199 20.59 13.15 -22.64
C ASN A 199 19.70 14.35 -22.26
N ASP A 200 18.38 14.17 -22.07
CA ASP A 200 17.48 15.27 -21.72
C ASP A 200 17.72 15.73 -20.26
N PRO A 201 18.18 16.97 -20.03
CA PRO A 201 18.42 17.51 -18.69
C PRO A 201 17.13 17.69 -17.86
N ALA A 202 15.93 17.58 -18.45
CA ALA A 202 14.68 17.49 -17.68
C ALA A 202 14.48 16.14 -16.99
N PHE A 203 15.14 15.08 -17.49
CA PHE A 203 15.09 13.72 -16.94
C PHE A 203 16.39 13.27 -16.28
N ASN A 204 17.51 13.86 -16.68
CA ASN A 204 18.77 13.76 -15.96
C ASN A 204 18.75 14.82 -14.86
N TYR A 205 18.55 14.40 -13.62
CA TYR A 205 19.05 15.19 -12.49
C TYR A 205 20.58 15.19 -12.62
N GLU A 206 21.11 16.13 -13.40
CA GLU A 206 22.51 16.48 -13.29
C GLU A 206 22.76 16.79 -11.82
N THR A 207 23.67 16.01 -11.24
CA THR A 207 24.26 16.28 -9.94
C THR A 207 24.56 17.76 -9.84
N SER A 208 23.85 18.43 -8.92
CA SER A 208 24.03 19.82 -8.49
C SER A 208 25.47 20.30 -8.70
N THR A 209 25.72 20.91 -9.84
CA THR A 209 26.92 21.70 -10.07
C THR A 209 26.55 23.12 -9.69
N THR A 210 26.93 23.48 -8.47
CA THR A 210 27.14 24.86 -8.00
C THR A 210 25.96 25.81 -8.23
N ILE A 211 25.04 25.89 -7.26
CA ILE A 211 24.14 27.04 -7.15
C ILE A 211 25.01 28.26 -6.80
N ASN A 212 25.40 29.03 -7.81
CA ASN A 212 25.78 30.42 -7.61
C ASN A 212 24.49 31.20 -7.35
N SER A 213 24.37 31.70 -6.12
CA SER A 213 23.31 32.59 -5.68
C SER A 213 23.21 33.82 -6.57
N THR A 214 22.28 33.83 -7.53
CA THR A 214 21.67 35.09 -8.00
C THR A 214 20.36 34.85 -8.76
N THR A 215 19.33 35.55 -8.28
CA THR A 215 18.05 35.90 -8.96
C THR A 215 17.02 34.80 -9.19
N ILE A 216 16.08 34.72 -8.23
CA ILE A 216 14.73 34.16 -8.40
C ILE A 216 13.95 35.12 -9.31
N SER A 217 13.50 34.65 -10.47
CA SER A 217 12.38 35.25 -11.20
C SER A 217 11.27 34.20 -11.36
N THR A 218 10.12 34.50 -10.75
CA THR A 218 8.90 33.72 -10.82
C THR A 218 8.30 33.75 -12.23
N GLN A 219 8.14 32.58 -12.87
CA GLN A 219 7.12 32.42 -13.91
C GLN A 219 6.34 31.12 -13.69
N SER A 220 5.04 31.32 -13.53
CA SER A 220 4.00 30.31 -13.46
C SER A 220 3.62 29.91 -14.88
N SER A 221 3.63 28.60 -15.17
CA SER A 221 3.01 28.07 -16.38
C SER A 221 2.29 26.77 -16.04
N THR A 222 0.98 26.90 -15.87
CA THR A 222 -0.01 25.83 -15.80
C THR A 222 -0.23 25.21 -17.17
N THR A 223 0.00 23.91 -17.32
CA THR A 223 -0.58 23.12 -18.42
C THR A 223 -1.26 21.89 -17.86
N SER A 224 -2.60 21.93 -17.88
CA SER A 224 -3.50 20.84 -17.53
C SER A 224 -3.61 19.83 -18.68
N TYR A 225 -3.27 18.57 -18.43
CA TYR A 225 -3.68 17.46 -19.28
C TYR A 225 -4.75 16.64 -18.55
N LEU A 226 -5.99 16.84 -18.97
CA LEU A 226 -7.14 15.98 -18.65
C LEU A 226 -7.03 14.69 -19.47
N SER A 227 -7.04 13.53 -18.82
CA SER A 227 -7.34 12.27 -19.49
C SER A 227 -8.19 11.35 -18.60
N ASN A 228 -9.43 11.19 -19.08
CA ASN A 228 -10.48 10.19 -18.85
C ASN A 228 -10.33 9.12 -17.76
N SER A 229 -11.44 9.00 -17.04
CA SER A 229 -11.82 8.11 -15.95
C SER A 229 -11.72 6.60 -16.25
N ALA A 230 -11.03 5.89 -15.35
CA ALA A 230 -11.24 4.48 -15.01
C ALA A 230 -11.79 4.41 -13.57
N PRO A 231 -12.55 3.37 -13.16
CA PRO A 231 -13.15 3.30 -11.83
C PRO A 231 -12.05 3.40 -10.78
N SER A 232 -12.18 4.40 -9.90
CA SER A 232 -11.18 4.73 -8.90
C SER A 232 -11.19 3.67 -7.79
N ILE A 233 -10.31 2.67 -7.90
CA ILE A 233 -9.84 1.94 -6.72
C ILE A 233 -8.98 2.94 -5.94
N ILE A 234 -9.41 3.28 -4.73
CA ILE A 234 -8.68 4.18 -3.85
C ILE A 234 -7.42 3.43 -3.39
N VAL A 235 -6.29 3.72 -4.02
CA VAL A 235 -4.97 3.40 -3.45
C VAL A 235 -4.67 4.50 -2.44
N SER A 236 -5.06 4.26 -1.18
CA SER A 236 -4.74 5.17 -0.08
C SER A 236 -3.29 4.96 0.34
N ILE A 237 -2.45 5.96 0.10
CA ILE A 237 -1.11 6.06 0.70
C ILE A 237 -1.25 6.96 1.93
N SER A 238 -1.51 6.35 3.07
CA SER A 238 -1.54 7.06 4.36
C SER A 238 -0.11 7.35 4.84
N ALA A 239 0.51 8.40 4.28
CA ALA A 239 1.76 8.97 4.81
C ALA A 239 1.52 10.19 5.72
N ASN A 240 0.28 10.55 5.97
CA ASN A 240 -0.10 11.48 7.02
C ASN A 240 -0.80 10.69 8.11
N LEU A 241 -0.54 11.09 9.35
CA LEU A 241 -1.34 10.77 10.54
C LEU A 241 -2.81 11.13 10.26
N ILE A 242 -3.52 10.31 9.49
CA ILE A 242 -4.96 10.19 9.63
C ILE A 242 -5.08 9.58 11.01
N ILE A 243 -5.52 10.40 11.96
CA ILE A 243 -6.03 9.92 13.23
C ILE A 243 -7.27 9.08 12.87
N ILE A 244 -7.07 7.85 12.38
CA ILE A 244 -7.95 6.77 12.75
C ILE A 244 -7.72 6.72 14.25
N MET A 245 -8.70 7.19 15.03
CA MET A 245 -8.65 7.11 16.49
C MET A 245 -8.67 5.63 16.91
N GLY A 246 -7.61 4.89 16.60
CA GLY A 246 -7.18 3.73 17.35
C GLY A 246 -6.58 4.29 18.63
N ILE A 247 -7.42 4.47 19.64
CA ILE A 247 -6.94 4.64 21.01
C ILE A 247 -6.27 3.34 21.39
N THR A 248 -4.97 3.23 21.14
CA THR A 248 -4.14 2.22 21.78
C THR A 248 -4.09 2.60 23.26
N LEU A 249 -4.80 1.84 24.10
CA LEU A 249 -4.53 1.81 25.53
C LEU A 249 -3.08 1.32 25.70
N THR A 250 -2.13 2.23 25.81
CA THR A 250 -0.84 1.95 26.44
C THR A 250 -1.14 1.78 27.92
N ALA A 251 -1.48 0.55 28.32
CA ALA A 251 -1.44 0.15 29.71
C ALA A 251 0.03 0.09 30.13
N PHE A 252 0.57 1.22 30.57
CA PHE A 252 1.72 1.22 31.45
C PHE A 252 1.29 0.62 32.78
N SER A 253 1.68 -0.62 33.03
CA SER A 253 1.86 -1.11 34.40
C SER A 253 3.37 -1.22 34.63
N PHE A 254 3.84 -0.44 35.60
CA PHE A 254 5.21 -0.48 36.15
C PHE A 254 5.57 -1.88 36.66
#